data_AF-A0A833LRN6-F1
#
_entry.id   AF-A0A833LRN6-F1
#
_cell.length_a   1.000
_cell.length_b   1.000
_cell.length_c   1.000
_cell.angle_alpha   90.00
_cell.angle_beta   90.00
_cell.angle_gamma   90.00
#
_symmetry.space_group_name_H-M   'P 1'
#
loop_
_entity.id
_entity.type
_entity.pdbx_description
1 polymer ?
#
loop_
_entity_poly.entity_id
_entity_poly.type
_entity_poly.pdbx_seq_one_letter_code
_entity_poly.pdbx_strand_id
1 'polypeptide(L)'
;DAWAANVAGYAPPGGESPLALQRRVLDFVATQAVVEAVLVTHAGVIRSLVAHSTGRCITDCLDVRPPYGSRTSLVLDAQGVSDSL
;
A
#
# COMPACT_ATOMS: atom_id res chain seq x y z
N ASP A 1 23.16 -8.46 2.03
CA ASP A 1 21.85 -9.16 2.08
C ASP A 1 20.89 -8.49 1.09
N ALA A 2 20.52 -9.19 0.01
CA ALA A 2 19.78 -8.58 -1.11
C ALA A 2 18.43 -7.94 -0.71
N TRP A 3 17.79 -8.45 0.34
CA TRP A 3 16.57 -7.89 0.91
C TRP A 3 16.80 -6.51 1.55
N ALA A 4 17.77 -6.36 2.46
CA ALA A 4 17.98 -5.09 3.15
C ALA A 4 18.47 -3.99 2.21
N ALA A 5 19.16 -4.37 1.13
CA ALA A 5 19.60 -3.45 0.09
C ALA A 5 18.45 -2.87 -0.75
N ASN A 6 17.28 -3.52 -0.80
CA ASN A 6 16.12 -3.05 -1.56
C ASN A 6 14.82 -3.53 -0.93
N VAL A 7 14.49 -3.02 0.26
CA VAL A 7 13.31 -3.46 0.99
C VAL A 7 12.01 -3.25 0.19
N ALA A 8 11.90 -2.17 -0.58
CA ALA A 8 10.71 -1.85 -1.37
C ALA A 8 10.50 -2.79 -2.57
N GLY A 9 11.59 -3.12 -3.28
CA GLY A 9 11.56 -3.82 -4.55
C GLY A 9 11.97 -5.28 -4.49
N TYR A 10 12.55 -5.74 -3.38
CA TYR A 10 12.95 -7.12 -3.22
C TYR A 10 11.73 -8.03 -3.08
N ALA A 11 11.63 -9.02 -3.96
CA ALA A 11 10.71 -10.13 -3.83
C ALA A 11 11.48 -11.34 -3.28
N PRO A 12 11.07 -11.95 -2.15
CA PRO A 12 11.63 -13.22 -1.70
C PRO A 12 11.29 -14.34 -2.72
N PRO A 13 12.04 -15.46 -2.73
CA PRO A 13 11.75 -16.57 -3.64
C PRO A 13 10.28 -17.03 -3.56
N GLY A 14 9.59 -17.01 -4.71
CA GLY A 14 8.16 -17.36 -4.82
C GLY A 14 7.18 -16.34 -4.21
N GLY A 15 7.68 -15.21 -3.72
CA GLY A 15 6.88 -14.15 -3.11
C GLY A 15 6.74 -12.90 -3.98
N GLU A 16 6.17 -11.86 -3.38
CA GLU A 16 5.89 -10.57 -3.99
C GLU A 16 6.69 -9.47 -3.28
N SER A 17 7.11 -8.44 -4.00
CA SER A 17 7.73 -7.26 -3.38
C SER A 17 6.68 -6.29 -2.82
N PRO A 18 7.01 -5.46 -1.82
CA PRO A 18 6.09 -4.44 -1.32
C PRO A 18 5.53 -3.52 -2.41
N LEU A 19 6.34 -3.12 -3.39
CA LEU A 19 5.88 -2.30 -4.52
C LEU A 19 4.91 -3.05 -5.45
N ALA A 20 5.14 -4.34 -5.71
CA ALA A 20 4.23 -5.14 -6.51
C ALA A 20 2.88 -5.33 -5.80
N LEU A 21 2.91 -5.59 -4.48
CA LEU A 21 1.71 -5.64 -3.64
C LEU A 21 0.94 -4.32 -3.69
N GLN A 22 1.62 -3.17 -3.53
CA GLN A 22 0.97 -1.86 -3.53
C GLN A 22 0.28 -1.60 -4.87
N ARG A 23 0.93 -1.88 -6.00
CA ARG A 23 0.31 -1.74 -7.33
C ARG A 23 -0.96 -2.59 -7.44
N ARG A 24 -0.88 -3.87 -7.09
CA ARG A 24 -2.03 -4.79 -7.15
C ARG A 24 -3.20 -4.36 -6.25
N VAL A 25 -2.90 -3.79 -5.09
CA VAL A 25 -3.91 -3.22 -4.17
C VAL A 25 -4.58 -2.00 -4.78
N LEU A 26 -3.80 -1.07 -5.36
CA LEU A 26 -4.34 0.13 -5.99
C LEU A 26 -5.16 -0.19 -7.24
N ASP A 27 -4.70 -1.14 -8.06
CA ASP A 27 -5.46 -1.64 -9.21
C ASP A 27 -6.81 -2.20 -8.75
N PHE A 28 -6.84 -3.01 -7.69
CA PHE A 28 -8.09 -3.51 -7.11
C PHE A 28 -9.01 -2.37 -6.64
N VAL A 29 -8.48 -1.37 -5.92
CA VAL A 29 -9.26 -0.22 -5.44
C VAL A 29 -9.83 0.58 -6.61
N ALA A 30 -9.06 0.78 -7.69
CA ALA A 30 -9.50 1.51 -8.87
C ALA A 30 -10.67 0.83 -9.61
N THR A 31 -10.89 -0.48 -9.41
CA THR A 31 -12.06 -1.17 -9.97
C THR A 31 -13.35 -0.95 -9.17
N GLN A 32 -13.28 -0.34 -7.99
CA GLN A 32 -14.46 -0.17 -7.13
C GLN A 32 -15.26 1.08 -7.55
N ALA A 33 -16.53 0.89 -7.91
CA ALA A 33 -17.43 1.96 -8.35
C ALA A 33 -18.21 2.63 -7.20
N VAL A 34 -17.66 2.61 -5.99
CA VAL A 34 -18.30 3.14 -4.77
C VAL A 34 -17.49 4.28 -4.18
N VAL A 35 -18.18 5.24 -3.58
CA VAL A 35 -17.55 6.42 -2.95
C VAL A 35 -16.98 6.12 -1.56
N GLU A 36 -17.47 5.06 -0.91
CA GLU A 36 -17.03 4.65 0.43
C GLU A 36 -17.17 3.12 0.56
N ALA A 37 -16.15 2.48 1.14
CA ALA A 37 -16.12 1.04 1.36
C ALA A 37 -15.31 0.68 2.60
N VAL A 38 -15.59 -0.49 3.18
CA VAL A 38 -14.76 -1.11 4.20
C VAL A 38 -14.01 -2.28 3.59
N LEU A 39 -12.68 -2.23 3.62
CA LEU A 39 -11.81 -3.33 3.19
C LEU A 39 -11.28 -4.09 4.41
N VAL A 40 -11.60 -5.38 4.49
CA VAL A 40 -11.04 -6.27 5.53
C VAL A 40 -9.80 -6.95 4.95
N THR A 41 -8.63 -6.58 5.46
CA THR A 41 -7.34 -6.98 4.86
C THR A 41 -6.27 -7.21 5.93
N HIS A 42 -5.08 -7.65 5.50
CA HIS A 42 -3.92 -7.78 6.35
C HIS A 42 -3.10 -6.48 6.41
N ALA A 43 -2.21 -6.38 7.42
CA ALA A 43 -1.39 -5.19 7.65
C ALA A 43 -0.57 -4.72 6.43
N GLY A 44 -0.13 -5.63 5.55
CA GLY A 44 0.60 -5.27 4.33
C GLY A 44 -0.24 -4.43 3.35
N VAL A 45 -1.52 -4.76 3.20
CA VAL A 45 -2.45 -4.00 2.36
C VAL A 45 -2.78 -2.65 3.02
N ILE A 46 -3.02 -2.65 4.33
CA ILE A 46 -3.26 -1.41 5.10
C ILE A 46 -2.09 -0.44 4.94
N ARG A 47 -0.84 -0.91 5.11
CA ARG A 47 0.36 -0.09 4.90
C ARG A 47 0.49 0.44 3.47
N SER A 48 0.14 -0.39 2.49
CA SER A 48 0.17 0.01 1.08
C SER A 48 -0.77 1.17 0.79
N LEU A 49 -1.98 1.11 1.35
CA LEU A 49 -2.99 2.17 1.24
C LEU A 49 -2.60 3.42 2.03
N VAL A 50 -2.06 3.27 3.25
CA VAL A 50 -1.56 4.42 4.04
C VAL A 50 -0.42 5.13 3.32
N ALA A 51 0.54 4.39 2.76
CA ALA A 51 1.65 4.96 2.01
C ALA A 51 1.13 5.79 0.83
N HIS A 52 0.20 5.23 0.05
CA HIS A 52 -0.41 5.94 -1.07
C HIS A 52 -1.19 7.19 -0.62
N SER A 53 -2.08 7.06 0.36
CA SER A 53 -2.94 8.16 0.83
C SER A 53 -2.17 9.30 1.51
N THR A 54 -0.94 9.05 1.95
CA THR A 54 -0.09 10.04 2.63
C THR A 54 1.09 10.50 1.78
N GLY A 55 1.21 10.02 0.53
CA GLY A 55 2.36 10.31 -0.33
C GLY A 55 3.71 9.80 0.20
N ARG A 56 3.70 8.88 1.18
CA ARG A 56 4.92 8.31 1.78
C ARG A 56 5.42 7.12 0.97
N CYS A 57 6.72 6.88 1.02
CA CYS A 57 7.30 5.66 0.48
C CYS A 57 6.79 4.42 1.24
N ILE A 58 6.59 3.29 0.54
CA ILE A 58 6.11 2.05 1.15
C ILE A 58 7.03 1.55 2.29
N THR A 59 8.33 1.83 2.19
CA THR A 59 9.33 1.51 3.21
C THR A 59 9.13 2.30 4.49
N ASP A 60 8.71 3.56 4.38
CA ASP A 60 8.52 4.42 5.55
C ASP A 60 7.31 3.94 6.34
N CYS A 61 6.27 3.46 5.65
CA CYS A 61 5.06 2.93 6.27
C CYS A 61 5.23 1.51 6.83
N LEU A 62 6.42 0.92 6.76
CA LEU A 62 6.70 -0.32 7.48
C LEU A 62 6.65 -0.11 8.99
N ASP A 63 6.71 1.12 9.50
CA ASP A 63 6.53 1.50 10.91
C ASP A 63 5.08 1.41 11.38
N VAL A 64 4.10 1.56 10.49
CA VAL A 64 2.68 1.51 10.80
C VAL A 64 2.34 0.12 11.36
N ARG A 65 1.85 0.07 12.59
CA ARG A 65 1.42 -1.15 13.31
C ARG A 65 -0.09 -1.07 13.57
N PRO A 66 -0.96 -1.39 12.60
CA PRO A 66 -2.39 -1.47 12.87
C PRO A 66 -2.64 -2.55 13.93
N PRO A 67 -3.26 -2.24 15.08
CA PRO A 67 -3.60 -3.25 16.05
C PRO A 67 -4.58 -4.28 15.49
N TYR A 68 -4.57 -5.49 16.05
CA TYR A 68 -5.54 -6.51 15.68
C TYR A 68 -6.98 -6.02 15.92
N GLY A 69 -7.86 -6.24 14.94
CA GLY A 69 -9.26 -5.80 15.01
C GLY A 69 -9.45 -4.27 14.98
N SER A 70 -8.41 -3.49 14.69
CA SER A 70 -8.54 -2.03 14.55
C SER A 70 -9.07 -1.61 13.19
N ARG A 71 -9.56 -0.37 13.11
CA ARG A 71 -9.96 0.30 11.87
C ARG A 71 -9.00 1.45 11.57
N THR A 72 -8.46 1.46 10.36
CA THR A 72 -7.76 2.61 9.78
C THR A 72 -8.70 3.29 8.77
N SER A 73 -8.94 4.59 8.93
CA SER A 73 -9.74 5.38 7.98
C SER A 73 -8.81 6.19 7.10
N LEU A 74 -9.03 6.14 5.79
CA LEU A 74 -8.19 6.79 4.77
C LEU A 74 -9.11 7.49 3.77
N VAL A 75 -8.62 8.60 3.22
CA VAL A 75 -9.18 9.21 1.99
C VAL A 75 -8.20 8.89 0.88
N LEU A 76 -8.70 8.27 -0.18
CA LEU A 76 -7.93 8.02 -1.39
C LEU A 76 -8.38 9.05 -2.40
N ASP A 77 -7.47 9.87 -2.88
CA ASP A 77 -7.75 10.79 -3.96
C ASP A 77 -7.75 10.04 -5.30
N ALA A 78 -8.55 10.53 -6.25
CA ALA A 78 -8.44 10.11 -7.63
C ALA A 78 -7.22 10.79 -8.27
N GLN A 79 -6.01 10.52 -7.78
CA GLN A 79 -4.78 11.04 -8.39
C GLN A 79 -4.04 9.90 -9.10
N GLY A 80 -4.29 9.82 -10.41
CA GLY A 80 -3.30 9.27 -11.33
C GLY A 80 -2.14 10.25 -11.46
N VAL A 81 -0.92 9.78 -11.22
CA VAL A 81 0.38 10.35 -11.61
C VAL A 81 0.36 11.87 -11.88
N SER A 82 0.59 12.68 -10.85
CA SER A 82 1.10 14.04 -11.06
C SER A 82 2.58 13.94 -11.41
N ASP A 83 2.88 13.86 -12.70
CA ASP A 83 4.23 14.05 -13.22
C ASP A 83 4.53 15.55 -13.18
N SER A 84 5.22 15.98 -12.12
CA SER A 84 5.71 17.35 -12.02
C SER A 84 7.10 17.40 -12.68
N LEU A 85 7.15 18.01 -13.86
CA LEU A 85 8.37 18.49 -14.52
C LEU A 85 9.16 19.45 -13.63
#